data_AF-A0A967I345-F1
#
_entry.id   AF-A0A967I345-F1
#
_cell.length_a   1.000
_cell.length_b   1.000
_cell.length_c   1.000
_cell.angle_alpha   90.00
_cell.angle_beta   90.00
_cell.angle_gamma   90.00
#
_symmetry.space_group_name_H-M   'P 1'
#
loop_
_entity.id
_entity.type
_entity.pdbx_description
1 polymer ?
#
loop_
_entity_poly.entity_id
_entity_poly.type
_entity_poly.pdbx_seq_one_letter_code
_entity_poly.pdbx_strand_id
1 'polypeptide(L)'
;EKLQLPRVGERIRSKKHGTIWKIIEEKEVWIDVSEVEGLEPGPTPAIYIRYWKPDSSSVPGRGKTMEYRYSFIDSSFHANWEILYD
;
A
#
# COMPACT_ATOMS: atom_id res chain seq x y z
N GLU A 1 -14.42 9.90 5.06
CA GLU A 1 -14.23 8.44 4.95
C GLU A 1 -12.81 8.09 5.35
N LYS A 2 -12.62 7.03 6.17
CA LYS A 2 -11.29 6.43 6.36
C LYS A 2 -10.84 5.90 4.99
N LEU A 3 -9.58 6.04 4.63
CA LEU A 3 -9.00 5.60 3.35
C LEU A 3 -9.15 4.09 3.03
N GLN A 4 -9.88 3.34 3.87
CA GLN A 4 -10.15 1.89 3.80
C GLN A 4 -8.89 1.09 3.42
N LEU A 5 -7.76 1.49 3.99
CA LEU A 5 -6.48 0.85 3.74
C LEU A 5 -6.47 -0.55 4.32
N PRO A 6 -5.76 -1.48 3.67
CA PRO A 6 -5.66 -2.84 4.17
C PRO A 6 -4.76 -2.88 5.41
N ARG A 7 -4.95 -3.90 6.24
CA ARG A 7 -4.19 -4.17 7.46
C ARG A 7 -3.14 -5.23 7.25
N VAL A 8 -2.11 -5.22 8.11
CA VAL A 8 -1.10 -6.28 8.15
C VAL A 8 -1.79 -7.65 8.28
N GLY A 9 -1.37 -8.58 7.41
CA GLY A 9 -1.96 -9.91 7.33
C GLY A 9 -2.96 -10.10 6.21
N GLU A 10 -3.62 -9.04 5.73
CA GLU A 10 -4.62 -9.14 4.67
C GLU A 10 -4.01 -9.51 3.32
N ARG A 11 -4.77 -10.30 2.55
CA ARG A 11 -4.46 -10.62 1.16
C ARG A 11 -5.19 -9.65 0.25
N ILE A 12 -4.51 -9.22 -0.80
CA ILE A 12 -5.05 -8.26 -1.77
C ILE A 12 -4.74 -8.70 -3.18
N ARG A 13 -5.56 -8.26 -4.13
CA ARG A 13 -5.37 -8.51 -5.57
C ARG A 13 -5.15 -7.22 -6.33
N SER A 14 -4.13 -7.19 -7.18
CA SER A 14 -3.92 -6.08 -8.11
C SER A 14 -5.00 -6.11 -9.18
N LYS A 15 -5.81 -5.05 -9.30
CA LYS A 15 -6.84 -4.94 -10.36
C LYS A 15 -6.23 -4.97 -11.76
N LYS A 16 -5.08 -4.31 -11.93
CA LYS A 16 -4.38 -4.20 -13.21
C LYS A 16 -3.73 -5.51 -13.68
N HIS A 17 -3.09 -6.25 -12.77
CA HIS A 17 -2.27 -7.41 -13.15
C HIS A 17 -2.83 -8.76 -12.67
N GLY A 18 -3.90 -8.76 -11.88
CA GLY A 18 -4.48 -9.96 -11.28
C GLY A 18 -3.58 -10.68 -10.25
N THR A 19 -2.42 -10.11 -9.89
CA THR A 19 -1.47 -10.72 -8.95
C THR A 19 -1.92 -10.58 -7.50
N ILE A 20 -1.64 -11.60 -6.68
CA ILE A 20 -1.98 -11.64 -5.25
C ILE A 20 -0.78 -11.24 -4.41
N TRP A 21 -1.03 -10.39 -3.42
CA TRP A 21 -0.04 -9.87 -2.48
C TRP A 21 -0.58 -9.96 -1.06
N LYS A 22 0.31 -9.95 -0.08
CA LYS A 22 -0.01 -9.86 1.35
C LYS A 22 0.55 -8.58 1.93
N ILE A 23 -0.18 -7.93 2.83
CA ILE A 23 0.35 -6.81 3.63
C ILE A 23 1.23 -7.36 4.73
N ILE A 24 2.48 -6.91 4.79
CA ILE A 24 3.47 -7.37 5.77
C ILE A 24 3.97 -6.26 6.71
N GLU A 25 3.72 -5.00 6.39
CA GLU A 25 4.04 -3.85 7.24
C GLU A 25 3.04 -2.72 6.97
N GLU A 26 2.62 -2.05 8.04
CA GLU A 26 1.81 -0.85 8.03
C GLU A 26 2.35 0.07 9.13
N LYS A 27 2.63 1.33 8.80
CA LYS A 27 3.02 2.34 9.79
C LYS A 27 2.69 3.76 9.34
N GLU A 28 2.43 4.62 10.31
CA GLU A 28 2.29 6.05 10.06
C GLU A 28 3.66 6.69 9.82
N VAL A 29 3.74 7.55 8.82
CA VAL A 29 4.94 8.31 8.45
C VAL A 29 4.56 9.75 8.11
N TRP A 30 5.55 10.65 8.18
CA TRP A 30 5.41 12.02 7.71
C TRP A 30 6.22 12.17 6.42
N ILE A 31 5.60 12.74 5.38
CA ILE A 31 6.24 13.00 4.08
C ILE A 31 6.27 14.50 3.80
N ASP A 32 7.27 14.95 3.04
CA ASP A 32 7.32 16.31 2.51
C ASP A 32 6.64 16.33 1.14
N VAL A 33 5.68 17.23 0.94
CA VAL A 33 4.92 17.41 -0.30
C VAL A 33 5.20 18.76 -0.98
N SER A 34 6.35 19.37 -0.69
CA SER A 34 6.76 20.68 -1.22
C SER A 34 6.71 20.83 -2.75
N GLU A 35 6.77 19.73 -3.50
CA GLU A 35 6.72 19.73 -4.98
C GLU A 35 5.31 19.59 -5.55
N VAL A 36 4.27 19.43 -4.72
CA VAL A 36 2.89 19.23 -5.20
C VAL A 36 2.20 20.58 -5.41
N GLU A 37 1.91 20.91 -6.67
CA GLU A 37 1.22 22.15 -7.04
C GLU A 37 -0.15 22.26 -6.34
N GLY A 38 -0.40 23.40 -5.71
CA GLY A 38 -1.68 23.69 -5.04
C GLY A 38 -1.78 23.23 -3.59
N LEU A 39 -0.73 22.66 -3.01
CA LEU A 39 -0.64 22.36 -1.58
C LEU A 39 0.38 23.25 -0.88
N GLU A 40 0.10 23.56 0.39
CA GLU A 40 1.10 24.21 1.24
C GLU A 40 2.26 23.25 1.50
N PRO A 41 3.51 23.69 1.28
CA PRO A 41 4.69 22.90 1.63
C PRO A 41 4.69 22.58 3.13
N GLY A 42 4.92 21.32 3.49
CA GLY A 42 4.99 20.93 4.89
C GLY A 42 4.87 19.42 5.14
N PRO A 43 5.11 19.00 6.39
CA PRO A 43 4.99 17.61 6.78
C PRO A 43 3.52 17.15 6.67
N THR A 44 3.28 16.23 5.74
CA THR A 44 1.98 15.61 5.48
C THR A 44 1.94 14.20 6.06
N PRO A 45 0.90 13.83 6.83
CA PRO A 45 0.75 12.47 7.32
C PRO A 45 0.44 11.51 6.16
N ALA A 46 1.08 10.34 6.19
CA ALA A 46 0.85 9.26 5.25
C ALA A 46 0.93 7.90 5.94
N ILE A 47 0.31 6.90 5.33
CA ILE A 47 0.40 5.50 5.74
C ILE A 47 1.35 4.77 4.79
N TYR A 48 2.46 4.30 5.32
CA TYR A 48 3.38 3.42 4.62
C TYR A 48 2.85 1.99 4.68
N ILE A 49 2.78 1.34 3.52
CA ILE A 49 2.38 -0.05 3.37
C ILE A 49 3.47 -0.82 2.63
N ARG A 50 3.86 -1.97 3.18
CA ARG A 50 4.73 -2.94 2.52
C ARG A 50 3.96 -4.17 2.09
N TYR A 51 4.07 -4.48 0.81
CA TYR A 51 3.46 -5.63 0.17
C TYR A 51 4.50 -6.71 -0.04
N TRP A 52 4.09 -7.96 0.10
CA TRP A 52 4.88 -9.12 -0.27
C TRP A 52 4.09 -9.98 -1.24
N LYS A 53 4.70 -10.25 -2.40
CA LYS A 53 4.22 -11.23 -3.37
C LYS A 53 4.97 -12.54 -3.14
N PRO A 54 4.28 -13.62 -2.74
CA PRO A 54 4.88 -14.95 -2.68
C PRO A 54 5.46 -15.30 -4.06
N ASP A 55 6.64 -15.90 -4.10
CA ASP A 55 7.07 -16.56 -5.32
C ASP A 55 6.33 -17.89 -5.50
N SER A 56 6.49 -18.52 -6.67
CA SER A 56 5.92 -19.84 -6.93
C SER A 56 6.63 -20.96 -6.15
N SER A 57 7.66 -20.62 -5.36
CA SER A 57 8.36 -21.58 -4.52
C SER A 57 7.63 -21.67 -3.17
N SER A 58 7.50 -22.88 -2.64
CA SER A 58 6.86 -23.12 -1.34
C SER A 58 7.76 -22.72 -0.15
N VAL A 59 8.80 -21.91 -0.38
CA VAL A 59 9.79 -21.54 0.64
C VAL A 59 9.38 -20.23 1.31
N PRO A 60 9.07 -20.23 2.62
CA PRO A 60 8.77 -19.02 3.36
C PRO A 60 9.94 -18.01 3.29
N GLY A 61 9.62 -16.72 3.19
CA GLY A 61 10.61 -15.65 3.17
C GLY A 61 11.26 -15.38 1.81
N ARG A 62 10.87 -16.09 0.74
CA ARG A 62 11.20 -15.72 -0.63
C ARG A 62 10.04 -14.98 -1.30
N GLY A 63 10.34 -14.17 -2.31
CA GLY A 63 9.35 -13.39 -3.04
C GLY A 63 9.70 -11.91 -3.15
N LYS A 64 8.87 -11.18 -3.90
CA LYS A 64 9.09 -9.76 -4.19
C LYS A 64 8.40 -8.89 -3.16
N THR A 65 9.11 -7.92 -2.60
CA THR A 65 8.49 -6.85 -1.81
C THR A 65 8.27 -5.61 -2.66
N MET A 66 7.27 -4.82 -2.27
CA MET A 66 6.97 -3.51 -2.83
C MET A 66 6.52 -2.60 -1.71
N GLU A 67 6.74 -1.31 -1.86
CA GLU A 67 6.48 -0.30 -0.84
C GLU A 67 5.65 0.81 -1.47
N TYR A 68 4.62 1.28 -0.78
CA TYR A 68 3.81 2.41 -1.21
C TYR A 68 3.40 3.25 0.00
N ARG A 69 3.17 4.54 -0.22
CA ARG A 69 2.70 5.48 0.80
C ARG A 69 1.38 6.06 0.35
N TYR A 70 0.36 5.99 1.21
CA TYR A 70 -0.93 6.62 0.96
C TYR A 70 -1.06 7.85 1.84
N SER A 71 -1.13 9.00 1.21
CA SER A 71 -1.51 10.27 1.83
C SER A 71 -2.90 10.70 1.33
N PHE A 72 -3.41 11.82 1.83
CA PHE A 72 -4.72 12.33 1.41
C PHE A 72 -4.75 12.85 -0.04
N ILE A 73 -3.58 13.04 -0.68
CA ILE A 73 -3.44 13.50 -2.07
C ILE A 73 -3.30 12.34 -3.06
N ASP A 74 -3.05 11.14 -2.56
CA ASP A 74 -2.92 9.95 -3.39
C ASP A 74 -4.29 9.42 -3.82
N SER A 75 -4.28 8.66 -4.92
CA SER A 75 -5.43 7.85 -5.29
C SER A 75 -5.76 6.83 -4.18
N SER A 76 -7.05 6.59 -3.97
CA SER A 76 -7.52 5.57 -3.03
C SER A 76 -6.87 4.22 -3.30
N PHE A 77 -6.57 3.47 -2.22
CA PHE A 77 -6.12 2.08 -2.30
C PHE A 77 -7.01 1.24 -3.24
N HIS A 78 -8.33 1.43 -3.16
CA HIS A 78 -9.30 0.70 -3.96
C HIS A 78 -9.27 1.03 -5.46
N ALA A 79 -8.58 2.08 -5.90
CA ALA A 79 -8.38 2.34 -7.32
C ALA A 79 -7.51 1.25 -7.98
N ASN A 80 -6.57 0.67 -7.23
CA ASN A 80 -5.57 -0.26 -7.74
C ASN A 80 -5.71 -1.68 -7.19
N TRP A 81 -6.36 -1.83 -6.03
CA TRP A 81 -6.37 -3.06 -5.25
C TRP A 81 -7.77 -3.44 -4.77
N GLU A 82 -7.93 -4.74 -4.54
CA GLU A 82 -9.10 -5.34 -3.90
C GLU A 82 -8.63 -6.14 -2.70
N ILE A 83 -9.28 -6.00 -1.55
CA ILE A 83 -9.05 -6.86 -0.39
C ILE A 83 -9.75 -8.18 -0.66
N LEU A 84 -9.01 -9.28 -0.51
CA LEU A 84 -9.57 -10.62 -0.61
C LEU A 84 -10.03 -11.03 0.78
N TYR A 85 -11.34 -11.13 0.96
CA TYR A 85 -11.94 -11.79 2.11
C TYR A 85 -11.95 -13.29 1.82
N ASP A 86 -11.33 -14.08 2.70
CA ASP A 86 -11.42 -15.54 2.67
C ASP A 86 -12.85 -15.99 3.09
#